data_AF-C5M5P2-F1
#
_entry.id   AF-C5M5P2-F1
#
_cell.length_a   1.000
_cell.length_b   1.000
_cell.length_c   1.000
_cell.angle_alpha   90.00
_cell.angle_beta   90.00
_cell.angle_gamma   90.00
#
_symmetry.space_group_name_H-M   'P 1'
#
loop_
_entity.id
_entity.type
_entity.pdbx_description
1 polymer ?
#
loop_
_entity_poly.entity_id
_entity_poly.type
_entity_poly.pdbx_seq_one_letter_code
_entity_poly.pdbx_strand_id
1 'polypeptide(L)'
;MVHKAEFLPSTGNSISSVLQGGYNHPLSREWQQDKQLTKNMFILPLFITDSPDEETEIPSLPNIKRYGINKLIPYVKTLVDKGLRAVILFGVPLKEGVKDHLGTAADDPEGPVIQAIIKLKENFPDLFIMCDVCLCEYTDHGHCGILNPDGSLKRDESVQRIAAVAVNYAKAGAHCVAPSDMMDGRIRDIKMGLMNVGLENKCLVMSYAAKFSGNLYGPFRDAAGSKPSHGDRKAYQLPPGGAGLARRALLRDMEEGADAVMIKPSTFYLDIISDAAKLCRDYPICAYHVSGEYAMLHAAAEKGVVDLKSIAFEAHQGFLRAGARLIISYFTPEFLDWLQM
;
A
#
# COMPACT_ATOMS: atom_id res chain seq x y z
N MET A 1 42.06 44.84 13.93
CA MET A 1 42.63 43.47 13.86
C MET A 1 41.66 42.59 13.09
N VAL A 2 42.14 41.81 12.12
CA VAL A 2 41.29 40.84 11.41
C VAL A 2 41.18 39.59 12.27
N HIS A 3 39.96 39.09 12.47
CA HIS A 3 39.71 37.85 13.18
C HIS A 3 40.45 36.67 12.51
N LYS A 4 41.07 35.80 13.31
CA LYS A 4 41.75 34.58 12.84
C LYS A 4 41.00 33.36 13.36
N ALA A 5 41.00 32.28 12.56
CA ALA A 5 40.48 31.00 13.00
C ALA A 5 41.27 30.46 14.20
N GLU A 6 40.55 30.09 15.27
CA GLU A 6 41.10 29.40 16.43
C GLU A 6 40.97 27.88 16.24
N PHE A 7 42.00 27.13 16.61
CA PHE A 7 42.00 25.67 16.58
C PHE A 7 42.30 25.14 17.98
N LEU A 8 41.41 24.32 18.53
CA LEU A 8 41.61 23.67 19.82
C LEU A 8 42.74 22.60 19.71
N PRO A 9 43.47 22.32 20.80
CA PRO A 9 44.44 21.22 20.83
C PRO A 9 43.80 19.86 20.53
N SER A 10 44.50 19.00 19.79
CA SER A 10 44.02 17.64 19.51
C SER A 10 44.08 16.77 20.76
N THR A 11 43.03 15.98 21.00
CA THR A 11 42.97 14.95 22.05
C THR A 11 43.53 13.59 21.59
N GLY A 12 44.02 13.49 20.35
CA GLY A 12 44.34 12.21 19.70
C GLY A 12 43.11 11.46 19.17
N ASN A 13 43.33 10.50 18.25
CA ASN A 13 42.27 9.68 17.67
C ASN A 13 42.15 8.34 18.42
N SER A 14 40.92 7.91 18.73
CA SER A 14 40.62 6.55 19.19
C SER A 14 40.15 5.67 18.04
N ILE A 15 40.54 4.39 18.03
CA ILE A 15 40.04 3.38 17.07
C ILE A 15 38.50 3.37 17.07
N SER A 16 37.87 3.50 18.24
CA SER A 16 36.41 3.50 18.40
C SER A 16 35.70 4.64 17.66
N SER A 17 36.42 5.71 17.29
CA SER A 17 35.88 6.87 16.59
C SER A 17 35.97 6.77 15.06
N VAL A 18 36.70 5.78 14.53
CA VAL A 18 37.02 5.71 13.10
C VAL A 18 36.04 4.77 12.36
N LEU A 19 35.01 5.35 11.74
CA LEU A 19 34.02 4.59 10.96
C LEU A 19 34.16 4.78 9.44
N GLN A 20 34.83 5.85 8.98
CA GLN A 20 34.94 6.23 7.56
C GLN A 20 35.56 5.15 6.66
N GLY A 21 36.30 4.20 7.24
CA GLY A 21 36.80 3.02 6.54
C GLY A 21 35.68 2.18 5.90
N GLY A 22 34.49 2.14 6.49
CA GLY A 22 33.38 1.28 6.04
C GLY A 22 32.51 1.86 4.91
N TYR A 23 32.66 3.14 4.55
CA TYR A 23 31.75 3.82 3.60
C TYR A 23 32.42 4.82 2.64
N ASN A 24 33.75 4.79 2.53
CA ASN A 24 34.52 5.73 1.69
C ASN A 24 34.41 5.47 0.17
N HIS A 25 34.01 4.27 -0.26
CA HIS A 25 33.89 3.87 -1.66
C HIS A 25 32.41 3.66 -2.05
N PRO A 26 31.96 3.96 -3.29
CA PRO A 26 30.58 3.69 -3.74
C PRO A 26 30.07 2.29 -3.37
N LEU A 27 30.81 1.24 -3.74
CA LEU A 27 30.47 -0.14 -3.40
C LEU A 27 30.41 -0.39 -1.88
N SER A 28 31.31 0.23 -1.10
CA SER A 28 31.29 0.05 0.36
C SER A 28 30.03 0.63 1.00
N ARG A 29 29.41 1.67 0.40
CA ARG A 29 28.12 2.21 0.86
C ARG A 29 26.96 1.28 0.55
N GLU A 30 27.01 0.57 -0.57
CA GLU A 30 26.02 -0.47 -0.91
C GLU A 30 26.11 -1.66 0.06
N TRP A 31 27.32 -2.06 0.47
CA TRP A 31 27.53 -3.13 1.44
C TRP A 31 26.97 -2.83 2.85
N GLN A 32 26.76 -1.56 3.20
CA GLN A 32 26.12 -1.19 4.46
C GLN A 32 24.60 -1.40 4.46
N GLN A 33 24.00 -1.73 3.31
CA GLN A 33 22.57 -1.98 3.19
C GLN A 33 22.26 -3.45 3.49
N ASP A 34 21.44 -3.71 4.51
CA ASP A 34 20.98 -5.08 4.82
C ASP A 34 20.14 -5.68 3.68
N LYS A 35 19.46 -4.84 2.89
CA LYS A 35 18.68 -5.20 1.71
C LYS A 35 18.81 -4.13 0.64
N GLN A 36 18.90 -4.53 -0.61
CA GLN A 36 18.92 -3.65 -1.77
C GLN A 36 17.57 -3.66 -2.49
N LEU A 37 17.21 -2.54 -3.13
CA LEU A 37 15.98 -2.45 -3.93
C LEU A 37 16.09 -3.31 -5.18
N THR A 38 15.09 -4.14 -5.43
CA THR A 38 14.96 -4.94 -6.67
C THR A 38 13.55 -4.79 -7.25
N LYS A 39 13.41 -4.95 -8.57
CA LYS A 39 12.14 -4.73 -9.29
C LYS A 39 10.97 -5.55 -8.72
N ASN A 40 11.23 -6.79 -8.30
CA ASN A 40 10.21 -7.69 -7.76
C ASN A 40 9.69 -7.32 -6.35
N MET A 41 10.25 -6.29 -5.70
CA MET A 41 9.72 -5.76 -4.46
C MET A 41 8.54 -4.81 -4.69
N PHE A 42 8.40 -4.27 -5.91
CA PHE A 42 7.42 -3.24 -6.22
C PHE A 42 6.07 -3.83 -6.62
N ILE A 43 5.02 -3.23 -6.05
CA ILE A 43 3.62 -3.52 -6.31
C ILE A 43 2.97 -2.21 -6.78
N LEU A 44 2.40 -2.22 -7.99
CA LEU A 44 1.77 -1.03 -8.58
C LEU A 44 0.27 -0.94 -8.22
N PRO A 45 -0.20 0.17 -7.63
CA PRO A 45 -1.63 0.46 -7.52
C PRO A 45 -2.28 0.73 -8.88
N LEU A 46 -3.45 0.12 -9.13
CA LEU A 46 -4.27 0.35 -10.32
C LEU A 46 -5.70 0.72 -9.91
N PHE A 47 -6.23 1.81 -10.47
CA PHE A 47 -7.61 2.26 -10.26
C PHE A 47 -8.46 1.88 -11.47
N ILE A 48 -9.43 0.98 -11.27
CA ILE A 48 -10.24 0.42 -12.35
C ILE A 48 -11.68 0.92 -12.26
N THR A 49 -12.17 1.49 -13.35
CA THR A 49 -13.54 2.06 -13.47
C THR A 49 -14.48 1.10 -14.20
N ASP A 50 -15.78 1.29 -14.01
CA ASP A 50 -16.86 0.53 -14.65
C ASP A 50 -17.21 1.01 -16.07
N SER A 51 -16.46 1.99 -16.59
CA SER A 51 -16.45 2.42 -17.99
C SER A 51 -15.27 1.78 -18.74
N PRO A 52 -15.51 0.80 -19.65
CA PRO A 52 -14.45 -0.02 -20.24
C PRO A 52 -13.34 0.72 -20.99
N ASP A 53 -13.65 1.86 -21.59
CA ASP A 53 -12.72 2.65 -22.42
C ASP A 53 -12.19 3.91 -21.72
N GLU A 54 -12.52 4.12 -20.44
CA GLU A 54 -12.07 5.28 -19.69
C GLU A 54 -10.54 5.31 -19.53
N GLU A 55 -9.97 6.49 -19.65
CA GLU A 55 -8.57 6.77 -19.33
C GLU A 55 -8.49 8.21 -18.81
N THR A 56 -8.75 8.38 -17.51
CA THR A 56 -8.91 9.71 -16.90
C THR A 56 -7.75 10.00 -15.96
N GLU A 57 -7.04 11.10 -16.18
CA GLU A 57 -6.02 11.58 -15.25
C GLU A 57 -6.62 11.91 -13.88
N ILE A 58 -5.84 11.70 -12.82
CA ILE A 58 -6.19 12.09 -11.47
C ILE A 58 -5.30 13.29 -11.09
N PRO A 59 -5.78 14.54 -11.19
CA PRO A 59 -4.92 15.72 -11.06
C PRO A 59 -4.16 15.82 -9.73
N SER A 60 -4.76 15.33 -8.65
CA SER A 60 -4.11 15.35 -7.32
C SER A 60 -3.06 14.24 -7.15
N LEU A 61 -3.01 13.26 -8.05
CA LEU A 61 -2.10 12.11 -8.02
C LEU A 61 -1.28 12.07 -9.33
N PRO A 62 -0.16 12.81 -9.41
CA PRO A 62 0.58 13.03 -10.65
C PRO A 62 0.88 11.73 -11.42
N ASN A 63 0.77 11.77 -12.75
CA ASN A 63 1.06 10.65 -13.65
C ASN A 63 0.20 9.37 -13.46
N ILE A 64 -0.76 9.37 -12.54
CA ILE A 64 -1.67 8.25 -12.32
C ILE A 64 -3.03 8.55 -12.96
N LYS A 65 -3.63 7.52 -13.53
CA LYS A 65 -4.94 7.58 -14.19
C LYS A 65 -5.88 6.51 -13.62
N ARG A 66 -7.18 6.74 -13.80
CA ARG A 66 -8.20 5.69 -13.73
C ARG A 66 -8.35 5.06 -15.11
N TYR A 67 -8.43 3.74 -15.14
CA TYR A 67 -8.50 2.97 -16.38
C TYR A 67 -9.76 2.13 -16.44
N GLY A 68 -10.43 2.20 -17.57
CA GLY A 68 -11.33 1.16 -18.01
C GLY A 68 -10.54 -0.09 -18.43
N ILE A 69 -11.20 -1.25 -18.41
CA ILE A 69 -10.52 -2.52 -18.64
C ILE A 69 -9.84 -2.60 -20.01
N ASN A 70 -10.40 -1.99 -21.06
CA ASN A 70 -9.83 -1.99 -22.41
C ASN A 70 -8.53 -1.16 -22.50
N LYS A 71 -8.38 -0.16 -21.61
CA LYS A 71 -7.18 0.70 -21.53
C LYS A 71 -6.15 0.16 -20.54
N LEU A 72 -6.60 -0.55 -19.51
CA LEU A 72 -5.75 -1.15 -18.48
C LEU A 72 -4.76 -2.17 -19.06
N ILE A 73 -5.23 -3.07 -19.94
CA ILE A 73 -4.40 -4.18 -20.43
C ILE A 73 -3.20 -3.67 -21.26
N PRO A 74 -3.37 -2.79 -22.26
CA PRO A 74 -2.22 -2.19 -22.97
C PRO A 74 -1.25 -1.45 -22.03
N TYR A 75 -1.76 -0.73 -21.03
CA TYR A 75 -0.92 -0.03 -20.06
C TYR A 75 -0.05 -1.02 -19.25
N VAL A 76 -0.66 -2.05 -18.67
CA VAL A 76 0.05 -3.06 -17.87
C VAL A 76 1.07 -3.84 -18.70
N LYS A 77 0.76 -4.14 -19.97
CA LYS A 77 1.71 -4.78 -20.91
C LYS A 77 3.05 -4.05 -20.94
N THR A 78 3.04 -2.71 -21.06
CA THR A 78 4.27 -1.91 -21.12
C THR A 78 5.14 -2.02 -19.87
N LEU A 79 4.53 -2.26 -18.71
CA LEU A 79 5.23 -2.36 -17.43
C LEU A 79 5.69 -3.78 -17.13
N VAL A 80 4.90 -4.78 -17.52
CA VAL A 80 5.32 -6.20 -17.48
C VAL A 80 6.56 -6.41 -18.32
N ASP A 81 6.63 -5.80 -19.51
CA ASP A 81 7.82 -5.86 -20.39
C ASP A 81 9.06 -5.22 -19.74
N LYS A 82 8.88 -4.33 -18.76
CA LYS A 82 9.96 -3.72 -17.95
C LYS A 82 10.29 -4.50 -16.65
N GLY A 83 9.56 -5.58 -16.38
CA GLY A 83 9.76 -6.44 -15.21
C GLY A 83 8.79 -6.23 -14.05
N LEU A 84 7.63 -5.58 -14.26
CA LEU A 84 6.56 -5.52 -13.26
C LEU A 84 6.11 -6.93 -12.87
N ARG A 85 6.08 -7.23 -11.56
CA ARG A 85 5.70 -8.56 -11.05
C ARG A 85 4.41 -8.59 -10.26
N ALA A 86 3.95 -7.45 -9.74
CA ALA A 86 2.76 -7.41 -8.91
C ALA A 86 1.96 -6.12 -9.07
N VAL A 87 0.64 -6.22 -8.96
CA VAL A 87 -0.30 -5.09 -8.95
C VAL A 87 -1.27 -5.21 -7.78
N ILE A 88 -1.78 -4.08 -7.30
CA ILE A 88 -2.90 -4.03 -6.36
C ILE A 88 -4.07 -3.25 -6.95
N LEU A 89 -5.22 -3.90 -7.04
CA LEU A 89 -6.42 -3.40 -7.70
C LEU A 89 -7.32 -2.63 -6.71
N PHE A 90 -7.80 -1.47 -7.15
CA PHE A 90 -8.81 -0.65 -6.48
C PHE A 90 -9.97 -0.40 -7.43
N GLY A 91 -11.19 -0.75 -7.02
CA GLY A 91 -12.38 -0.55 -7.85
C GLY A 91 -12.94 0.85 -7.67
N VAL A 92 -13.30 1.49 -8.78
CA VAL A 92 -13.86 2.84 -8.79
C VAL A 92 -15.16 2.82 -9.59
N PRO A 93 -16.25 2.21 -9.09
CA PRO A 93 -17.53 2.25 -9.76
C PRO A 93 -18.08 3.68 -9.77
N LEU A 94 -18.41 4.19 -10.97
CA LEU A 94 -18.89 5.56 -11.19
C LEU A 94 -20.35 5.61 -11.66
N LYS A 95 -20.91 4.50 -12.12
CA LYS A 95 -22.32 4.44 -12.51
C LYS A 95 -23.22 4.76 -11.32
N GLU A 96 -24.26 5.56 -11.58
CA GLU A 96 -25.27 5.93 -10.59
C GLU A 96 -26.01 4.67 -10.08
N GLY A 97 -26.34 4.66 -8.79
CA GLY A 97 -27.06 3.54 -8.15
C GLY A 97 -26.22 2.31 -7.82
N VAL A 98 -24.92 2.31 -8.13
CA VAL A 98 -24.02 1.18 -7.80
C VAL A 98 -23.65 1.15 -6.31
N LYS A 99 -23.57 2.32 -5.67
CA LYS A 99 -23.21 2.43 -4.25
C LYS A 99 -24.44 2.30 -3.36
N ASP A 100 -24.34 1.50 -2.31
CA ASP A 100 -25.38 1.33 -1.28
C ASP A 100 -24.78 1.16 0.13
N HIS A 101 -25.61 1.16 1.16
CA HIS A 101 -25.16 1.04 2.55
C HIS A 101 -24.43 -0.28 2.92
N LEU A 102 -24.46 -1.32 2.07
CA LEU A 102 -23.81 -2.61 2.31
C LEU A 102 -22.55 -2.80 1.46
N GLY A 103 -22.28 -1.89 0.51
CA GLY A 103 -21.25 -2.06 -0.50
C GLY A 103 -21.52 -3.28 -1.38
N THR A 104 -22.76 -3.51 -1.82
CA THR A 104 -23.14 -4.70 -2.61
C THR A 104 -22.24 -4.89 -3.84
N ALA A 105 -21.87 -3.80 -4.52
CA ALA A 105 -21.02 -3.86 -5.70
C ALA A 105 -19.54 -4.20 -5.45
N ALA A 106 -19.11 -4.35 -4.18
CA ALA A 106 -17.72 -4.65 -3.85
C ALA A 106 -17.23 -5.98 -4.43
N ASP A 107 -18.11 -6.95 -4.65
CA ASP A 107 -17.78 -8.24 -5.25
C ASP A 107 -18.73 -8.62 -6.38
N ASP A 108 -19.29 -7.61 -7.06
CA ASP A 108 -20.04 -7.81 -8.29
C ASP A 108 -19.15 -8.52 -9.33
N PRO A 109 -19.55 -9.71 -9.84
CA PRO A 109 -18.81 -10.40 -10.89
C PRO A 109 -18.59 -9.56 -12.15
N GLU A 110 -19.50 -8.64 -12.45
CA GLU A 110 -19.41 -7.69 -13.57
C GLU A 110 -18.73 -6.37 -13.17
N GLY A 111 -18.34 -6.24 -11.90
CA GLY A 111 -17.67 -5.08 -11.35
C GLY A 111 -16.21 -4.95 -11.80
N PRO A 112 -15.62 -3.74 -11.66
CA PRO A 112 -14.31 -3.42 -12.22
C PRO A 112 -13.18 -4.30 -11.69
N VAL A 113 -13.22 -4.69 -10.41
CA VAL A 113 -12.14 -5.49 -9.80
C VAL A 113 -12.14 -6.92 -10.33
N ILE A 114 -13.30 -7.61 -10.33
CA ILE A 114 -13.38 -9.00 -10.81
C ILE A 114 -13.07 -9.09 -12.29
N GLN A 115 -13.61 -8.18 -13.11
CA GLN A 115 -13.28 -8.12 -14.53
C GLN A 115 -11.78 -7.86 -14.76
N ALA A 116 -11.15 -7.00 -13.95
CA ALA A 116 -9.70 -6.78 -14.01
C ALA A 116 -8.89 -8.03 -13.62
N ILE A 117 -9.29 -8.76 -12.57
CA ILE A 117 -8.64 -10.03 -12.19
C ILE A 117 -8.64 -10.99 -13.39
N ILE A 118 -9.81 -11.24 -13.98
CA ILE A 118 -9.97 -12.20 -15.09
C ILE A 118 -9.08 -11.80 -16.27
N LYS A 119 -9.20 -10.55 -16.74
CA LYS A 119 -8.47 -10.07 -17.91
C LYS A 119 -6.97 -9.98 -17.70
N LEU A 120 -6.52 -9.59 -16.51
CA LEU A 120 -5.09 -9.57 -16.18
C LEU A 120 -4.51 -10.98 -16.15
N LYS A 121 -5.23 -11.97 -15.63
CA LYS A 121 -4.78 -13.37 -15.65
C LYS A 121 -4.72 -13.94 -17.07
N GLU A 122 -5.71 -13.64 -17.90
CA GLU A 122 -5.74 -14.05 -19.30
C GLU A 122 -4.54 -13.53 -20.09
N ASN A 123 -4.14 -12.27 -19.85
CA ASN A 123 -3.09 -11.60 -20.63
C ASN A 123 -1.69 -11.71 -20.00
N PHE A 124 -1.61 -11.85 -18.67
CA PHE A 124 -0.37 -11.82 -17.88
C PHE A 124 -0.39 -12.91 -16.79
N PRO A 125 -0.28 -14.20 -17.15
CA PRO A 125 -0.44 -15.30 -16.20
C PRO A 125 0.58 -15.31 -15.05
N ASP A 126 1.78 -14.74 -15.28
CA ASP A 126 2.84 -14.63 -14.26
C ASP A 126 2.74 -13.37 -13.38
N LEU A 127 1.77 -12.49 -13.63
CA LEU A 127 1.54 -11.29 -12.83
C LEU A 127 0.86 -11.65 -11.51
N PHE A 128 1.46 -11.24 -10.39
CA PHE A 128 0.85 -11.41 -9.08
C PHE A 128 -0.24 -10.35 -8.87
N ILE A 129 -1.48 -10.79 -8.63
CA ILE A 129 -2.65 -9.90 -8.62
C ILE A 129 -3.14 -9.84 -7.18
N MET A 130 -3.08 -8.64 -6.61
CA MET A 130 -3.56 -8.32 -5.29
C MET A 130 -4.83 -7.48 -5.42
N CYS A 131 -5.79 -7.65 -4.52
CA CYS A 131 -6.98 -6.83 -4.47
C CYS A 131 -7.09 -6.14 -3.11
N ASP A 132 -7.33 -4.82 -3.10
CA ASP A 132 -7.76 -4.16 -1.87
C ASP A 132 -9.13 -4.72 -1.45
N VAL A 133 -9.30 -5.05 -0.17
CA VAL A 133 -10.59 -5.49 0.36
C VAL A 133 -11.09 -4.46 1.36
N CYS A 134 -12.13 -3.73 0.98
CA CYS A 134 -12.75 -2.69 1.77
C CYS A 134 -14.12 -2.33 1.15
N LEU A 135 -14.99 -1.66 1.91
CA LEU A 135 -16.30 -1.24 1.42
C LEU A 135 -16.38 0.25 1.06
N CYS A 136 -15.34 1.04 1.31
CA CYS A 136 -15.43 2.50 1.18
C CYS A 136 -15.59 3.04 -0.24
N GLU A 137 -15.20 2.27 -1.25
CA GLU A 137 -15.39 2.60 -2.66
C GLU A 137 -16.81 2.30 -3.14
N TYR A 138 -17.51 1.42 -2.42
CA TYR A 138 -18.79 0.83 -2.80
C TYR A 138 -19.95 1.28 -1.92
N THR A 139 -19.67 1.93 -0.80
CA THR A 139 -20.71 2.44 0.11
C THR A 139 -21.14 3.86 -0.23
N ASP A 140 -22.44 4.13 -0.11
CA ASP A 140 -23.02 5.46 -0.31
C ASP A 140 -22.53 6.50 0.73
N HIS A 141 -22.16 6.04 1.92
CA HIS A 141 -21.61 6.85 3.00
C HIS A 141 -20.07 6.93 2.99
N GLY A 142 -19.37 6.14 2.16
CA GLY A 142 -17.91 6.18 2.00
C GLY A 142 -17.08 5.73 3.23
N HIS A 143 -17.70 4.97 4.15
CA HIS A 143 -17.00 4.35 5.28
C HIS A 143 -16.50 2.95 4.92
N CYS A 144 -15.50 2.46 5.64
CA CYS A 144 -14.87 1.18 5.34
C CYS A 144 -15.68 -0.07 5.74
N GLY A 145 -16.81 0.11 6.43
CA GLY A 145 -17.69 -0.95 6.93
C GLY A 145 -19.14 -0.49 6.98
N ILE A 146 -20.03 -1.41 7.37
CA ILE A 146 -21.47 -1.20 7.55
C ILE A 146 -21.71 -0.39 8.82
N LEU A 147 -22.67 0.53 8.80
CA LEU A 147 -22.95 1.45 9.91
C LEU A 147 -24.22 1.07 10.68
N ASN A 148 -24.19 1.31 11.98
CA ASN A 148 -25.37 1.37 12.84
C ASN A 148 -26.17 2.66 12.57
N PRO A 149 -27.43 2.76 13.03
CA PRO A 149 -28.22 4.00 12.88
C PRO A 149 -27.59 5.24 13.52
N ASP A 150 -26.72 5.08 14.51
CA ASP A 150 -25.97 6.17 15.17
C ASP A 150 -24.68 6.58 14.42
N GLY A 151 -24.38 5.93 13.28
CA GLY A 151 -23.20 6.18 12.47
C GLY A 151 -21.93 5.44 12.95
N SER A 152 -22.00 4.69 14.04
CA SER A 152 -20.90 3.82 14.48
C SER A 152 -20.78 2.58 13.59
N LEU A 153 -19.63 1.90 13.61
CA LEU A 153 -19.42 0.69 12.82
C LEU A 153 -20.14 -0.52 13.42
N LYS A 154 -20.85 -1.25 12.56
CA LYS A 154 -21.44 -2.55 12.90
C LYS A 154 -20.44 -3.65 12.59
N ARG A 155 -19.54 -3.91 13.55
CA ARG A 155 -18.35 -4.77 13.39
C ARG A 155 -18.69 -6.12 12.76
N ASP A 156 -19.64 -6.86 13.33
CA ASP A 156 -19.90 -8.26 12.94
C ASP A 156 -20.36 -8.36 11.48
N GLU A 157 -21.34 -7.54 11.08
CA GLU A 157 -21.81 -7.51 9.70
C GLU A 157 -20.75 -6.99 8.74
N SER A 158 -19.96 -5.99 9.16
CA SER A 158 -18.86 -5.47 8.36
C SER A 158 -17.83 -6.56 8.05
N VAL A 159 -17.38 -7.28 9.09
CA VAL A 159 -16.42 -8.38 8.98
C VAL A 159 -16.95 -9.50 8.10
N GLN A 160 -18.21 -9.91 8.27
CA GLN A 160 -18.85 -10.93 7.43
C GLN A 160 -18.88 -10.51 5.96
N ARG A 161 -19.27 -9.26 5.69
CA ARG A 161 -19.32 -8.70 4.34
C ARG A 161 -17.93 -8.64 3.70
N ILE A 162 -16.94 -8.15 4.45
CA ILE A 162 -15.54 -8.05 4.02
C ILE A 162 -14.94 -9.42 3.71
N ALA A 163 -15.23 -10.44 4.53
CA ALA A 163 -14.82 -11.81 4.29
C ALA A 163 -15.43 -12.39 3.00
N ALA A 164 -16.71 -12.11 2.75
CA ALA A 164 -17.35 -12.50 1.50
C ALA A 164 -16.68 -11.88 0.26
N VAL A 165 -16.38 -10.57 0.31
CA VAL A 165 -15.67 -9.86 -0.77
C VAL A 165 -14.30 -10.51 -1.03
N ALA A 166 -13.50 -10.71 0.02
CA ALA A 166 -12.17 -11.32 -0.10
C ALA A 166 -12.25 -12.71 -0.76
N VAL A 167 -13.17 -13.56 -0.31
CA VAL A 167 -13.37 -14.89 -0.86
C VAL A 167 -13.81 -14.83 -2.33
N ASN A 168 -14.69 -13.89 -2.70
CA ASN A 168 -15.15 -13.74 -4.08
C ASN A 168 -14.05 -13.23 -5.01
N TYR A 169 -13.18 -12.32 -4.57
CA TYR A 169 -11.97 -11.96 -5.32
C TYR A 169 -11.01 -13.14 -5.48
N ALA A 170 -10.82 -13.96 -4.44
CA ALA A 170 -9.99 -15.16 -4.52
C ALA A 170 -10.58 -16.20 -5.50
N LYS A 171 -11.90 -16.41 -5.49
CA LYS A 171 -12.62 -17.26 -6.45
C LYS A 171 -12.49 -16.76 -7.89
N ALA A 172 -12.53 -15.44 -8.10
CA ALA A 172 -12.26 -14.82 -9.40
C ALA A 172 -10.79 -15.00 -9.86
N GLY A 173 -9.89 -15.32 -8.93
CA GLY A 173 -8.52 -15.70 -9.22
C GLY A 173 -7.45 -14.77 -8.67
N ALA A 174 -7.79 -13.82 -7.80
CA ALA A 174 -6.78 -13.00 -7.12
C ALA A 174 -5.78 -13.88 -6.37
N HIS A 175 -4.49 -13.56 -6.50
CA HIS A 175 -3.40 -14.27 -5.81
C HIS A 175 -3.25 -13.80 -4.36
N CYS A 176 -3.75 -12.60 -4.04
CA CYS A 176 -3.71 -12.01 -2.72
C CYS A 176 -4.93 -11.13 -2.46
N VAL A 177 -5.45 -11.19 -1.25
CA VAL A 177 -6.42 -10.24 -0.70
C VAL A 177 -5.75 -9.36 0.34
N ALA A 178 -5.95 -8.04 0.22
CA ALA A 178 -5.29 -7.05 1.05
C ALA A 178 -6.35 -6.21 1.81
N PRO A 179 -6.88 -6.70 2.94
CA PRO A 179 -7.94 -6.02 3.70
C PRO A 179 -7.45 -4.75 4.36
N SER A 180 -8.04 -3.62 3.95
CA SER A 180 -7.61 -2.26 4.30
C SER A 180 -8.58 -1.52 5.24
N ASP A 181 -9.63 -2.19 5.67
CA ASP A 181 -10.77 -1.66 6.43
C ASP A 181 -10.45 -1.28 7.89
N MET A 182 -9.50 -1.96 8.53
CA MET A 182 -9.14 -1.83 9.96
C MET A 182 -10.20 -2.28 10.97
N MET A 183 -11.17 -3.10 10.58
CA MET A 183 -12.14 -3.70 11.52
C MET A 183 -11.46 -4.74 12.41
N ASP A 184 -11.83 -4.75 13.68
CA ASP A 184 -11.33 -5.76 14.62
C ASP A 184 -11.81 -7.16 14.22
N GLY A 185 -10.89 -8.11 14.05
CA GLY A 185 -11.21 -9.51 13.77
C GLY A 185 -11.40 -9.87 12.29
N ARG A 186 -11.28 -8.93 11.34
CA ARG A 186 -11.56 -9.24 9.93
C ARG A 186 -10.60 -10.27 9.32
N ILE A 187 -9.36 -10.33 9.79
CA ILE A 187 -8.37 -11.26 9.21
C ILE A 187 -8.78 -12.69 9.50
N ARG A 188 -9.24 -12.96 10.73
CA ARG A 188 -9.74 -14.28 11.13
C ARG A 188 -10.86 -14.74 10.20
N ASP A 189 -11.86 -13.90 9.99
CA ASP A 189 -13.05 -14.26 9.21
C ASP A 189 -12.73 -14.38 7.71
N ILE A 190 -11.82 -13.55 7.18
CA ILE A 190 -11.29 -13.73 5.82
C ILE A 190 -10.56 -15.07 5.71
N LYS A 191 -9.63 -15.39 6.62
CA LYS A 191 -8.83 -16.63 6.56
C LYS A 191 -9.72 -17.87 6.71
N MET A 192 -10.68 -17.85 7.64
CA MET A 192 -11.70 -18.91 7.76
C MET A 192 -12.55 -19.02 6.50
N GLY A 193 -12.96 -17.89 5.90
CA GLY A 193 -13.69 -17.87 4.63
C GLY A 193 -12.93 -18.55 3.50
N LEU A 194 -11.63 -18.25 3.36
CA LEU A 194 -10.75 -18.89 2.38
C LEU A 194 -10.60 -20.39 2.63
N MET A 195 -10.45 -20.81 3.90
CA MET A 195 -10.38 -22.23 4.30
C MET A 195 -11.66 -22.98 3.93
N ASN A 196 -12.82 -22.40 4.21
CA ASN A 196 -14.13 -23.02 3.95
C ASN A 196 -14.38 -23.30 2.45
N VAL A 197 -13.68 -22.60 1.56
CA VAL A 197 -13.78 -22.81 0.10
C VAL A 197 -12.53 -23.45 -0.51
N GLY A 198 -11.58 -23.90 0.31
CA GLY A 198 -10.36 -24.59 -0.16
C GLY A 198 -9.36 -23.68 -0.91
N LEU A 199 -9.29 -22.40 -0.54
CA LEU A 199 -8.40 -21.39 -1.14
C LEU A 199 -7.30 -20.90 -0.18
N GLU A 200 -7.24 -21.43 1.05
CA GLU A 200 -6.31 -21.03 2.11
C GLU A 200 -4.82 -21.20 1.73
N ASN A 201 -4.51 -22.13 0.84
CA ASN A 201 -3.17 -22.42 0.35
C ASN A 201 -2.87 -21.81 -1.03
N LYS A 202 -3.78 -20.99 -1.58
CA LYS A 202 -3.68 -20.38 -2.91
C LYS A 202 -3.85 -18.86 -2.91
N CYS A 203 -4.44 -18.31 -1.85
CA CYS A 203 -4.67 -16.87 -1.70
C CYS A 203 -3.92 -16.34 -0.48
N LEU A 204 -2.98 -15.43 -0.72
CA LEU A 204 -2.23 -14.74 0.32
C LEU A 204 -3.12 -13.69 1.01
N VAL A 205 -3.06 -13.60 2.34
CA VAL A 205 -3.73 -12.53 3.10
C VAL A 205 -2.68 -11.49 3.53
N MET A 206 -2.64 -10.34 2.85
CA MET A 206 -1.75 -9.23 3.20
C MET A 206 -2.50 -8.18 4.00
N SER A 207 -2.41 -8.27 5.32
CA SER A 207 -3.14 -7.37 6.19
C SER A 207 -2.55 -5.96 6.18
N TYR A 208 -3.39 -4.92 6.01
CA TYR A 208 -3.06 -3.55 6.43
C TYR A 208 -3.08 -3.43 7.96
N ALA A 209 -2.25 -4.22 8.64
CA ALA A 209 -2.32 -4.40 10.09
C ALA A 209 -2.07 -3.11 10.88
N ALA A 210 -1.24 -2.21 10.35
CA ALA A 210 -0.98 -0.90 10.94
C ALA A 210 -1.29 0.22 9.92
N LYS A 211 -2.59 0.50 9.74
CA LYS A 211 -3.08 1.63 8.94
C LYS A 211 -3.54 2.78 9.81
N PHE A 212 -2.85 3.91 9.70
CA PHE A 212 -3.10 5.10 10.52
C PHE A 212 -4.09 6.05 9.85
N SER A 213 -4.85 6.80 10.66
CA SER A 213 -5.58 7.99 10.26
C SER A 213 -4.59 9.14 10.05
N GLY A 214 -4.93 10.11 9.21
CA GLY A 214 -4.04 11.26 8.98
C GLY A 214 -4.32 12.00 7.68
N ASN A 215 -3.39 12.89 7.33
CA ASN A 215 -3.55 13.87 6.25
C ASN A 215 -2.95 13.43 4.91
N LEU A 216 -2.47 12.19 4.80
CA LEU A 216 -1.69 11.70 3.64
C LEU A 216 -2.53 10.91 2.61
N TYR A 217 -3.87 10.96 2.73
CA TYR A 217 -4.79 10.20 1.86
C TYR A 217 -5.61 11.06 0.89
N GLY A 218 -5.36 12.37 0.84
CA GLY A 218 -6.14 13.31 0.01
C GLY A 218 -6.27 12.83 -1.44
N PRO A 219 -5.16 12.67 -2.19
CA PRO A 219 -5.26 12.31 -3.59
C PRO A 219 -5.84 10.91 -3.87
N PHE A 220 -5.65 9.96 -2.95
CA PHE A 220 -6.29 8.64 -3.07
C PHE A 220 -7.82 8.76 -3.02
N ARG A 221 -8.38 9.66 -2.19
CA ARG A 221 -9.83 9.83 -2.11
C ARG A 221 -10.42 10.38 -3.40
N ASP A 222 -9.67 11.22 -4.12
CA ASP A 222 -10.06 11.70 -5.44
C ASP A 222 -9.97 10.56 -6.47
N ALA A 223 -8.88 9.78 -6.43
CA ALA A 223 -8.67 8.62 -7.31
C ALA A 223 -9.77 7.55 -7.17
N ALA A 224 -10.12 7.21 -5.93
CA ALA A 224 -11.02 6.12 -5.59
C ALA A 224 -12.50 6.54 -5.46
N GLY A 225 -12.80 7.85 -5.53
CA GLY A 225 -14.15 8.35 -5.27
C GLY A 225 -14.69 7.95 -3.89
N SER A 226 -13.81 7.87 -2.90
CA SER A 226 -14.07 7.22 -1.60
C SER A 226 -14.11 8.22 -0.43
N LYS A 227 -14.48 9.47 -0.68
CA LYS A 227 -14.54 10.50 0.37
C LYS A 227 -15.70 10.16 1.33
N PRO A 228 -15.47 10.09 2.66
CA PRO A 228 -16.57 9.88 3.61
C PRO A 228 -17.62 10.98 3.50
N SER A 229 -18.89 10.59 3.48
CA SER A 229 -20.02 11.52 3.36
C SER A 229 -20.26 12.30 4.67
N HIS A 230 -20.00 11.67 5.82
CA HIS A 230 -20.10 12.30 7.15
C HIS A 230 -18.98 11.81 8.08
N GLY A 231 -18.58 12.65 9.04
CA GLY A 231 -17.58 12.29 10.04
C GLY A 231 -16.17 12.02 9.48
N ASP A 232 -15.42 11.16 10.17
CA ASP A 232 -14.07 10.75 9.77
C ASP A 232 -13.82 9.26 10.06
N ARG A 233 -12.59 8.80 9.80
CA ARG A 233 -12.19 7.40 9.92
C ARG A 233 -11.37 7.10 11.20
N LYS A 234 -11.31 8.06 12.15
CA LYS A 234 -10.45 7.96 13.35
C LYS A 234 -10.94 6.92 14.37
N ALA A 235 -12.18 6.47 14.24
CA ALA A 235 -12.76 5.44 15.10
C ALA A 235 -12.23 4.01 14.80
N TYR A 236 -11.48 3.82 13.72
CA TYR A 236 -10.95 2.50 13.32
C TYR A 236 -9.55 2.57 12.69
N GLN A 237 -9.23 3.62 11.93
CA GLN A 237 -7.84 3.86 11.54
C GLN A 237 -7.04 4.33 12.76
N LEU A 238 -5.83 3.80 12.94
CA LEU A 238 -5.04 4.06 14.14
C LEU A 238 -4.74 5.56 14.31
N PRO A 239 -4.75 6.10 15.55
CA PRO A 239 -4.33 7.48 15.77
C PRO A 239 -2.82 7.61 15.54
N PRO A 240 -2.30 8.73 14.99
CA PRO A 240 -0.87 8.90 14.68
C PRO A 240 0.09 8.64 15.85
N GLY A 241 -0.28 9.04 17.08
CA GLY A 241 0.50 8.77 18.29
C GLY A 241 0.34 7.35 18.86
N GLY A 242 -0.37 6.46 18.16
CA GLY A 242 -0.86 5.18 18.65
C GLY A 242 0.07 3.99 18.46
N ALA A 243 1.38 4.12 18.70
CA ALA A 243 2.35 3.03 18.47
C ALA A 243 1.99 1.73 19.23
N GLY A 244 1.50 1.84 20.47
CA GLY A 244 1.05 0.68 21.25
C GLY A 244 -0.13 -0.07 20.62
N LEU A 245 -1.06 0.64 19.98
CA LEU A 245 -2.16 0.02 19.23
C LEU A 245 -1.67 -0.65 17.96
N ALA A 246 -0.74 -0.02 17.23
CA ALA A 246 -0.13 -0.61 16.05
C ALA A 246 0.57 -1.93 16.35
N ARG A 247 1.37 -2.00 17.43
CA ARG A 247 2.02 -3.23 17.88
C ARG A 247 1.01 -4.34 18.20
N ARG A 248 -0.08 -4.01 18.88
CA ARG A 248 -1.15 -4.98 19.20
C ARG A 248 -1.90 -5.46 17.95
N ALA A 249 -2.19 -4.56 17.01
CA ALA A 249 -2.85 -4.91 15.75
C ALA A 249 -1.96 -5.79 14.85
N LEU A 250 -0.65 -5.52 14.80
CA LEU A 250 0.34 -6.38 14.14
C LEU A 250 0.32 -7.81 14.68
N LEU A 251 0.39 -7.96 16.02
CA LEU A 251 0.33 -9.27 16.68
C LEU A 251 -1.00 -9.98 16.41
N ARG A 252 -2.12 -9.27 16.61
CA ARG A 252 -3.46 -9.80 16.35
C ARG A 252 -3.59 -10.35 14.93
N ASP A 253 -3.24 -9.56 13.93
CA ASP A 253 -3.46 -9.96 12.54
C ASP A 253 -2.59 -11.15 12.13
N MET A 254 -1.40 -11.30 12.70
CA MET A 254 -0.59 -12.51 12.53
C MET A 254 -1.25 -13.73 13.18
N GLU A 255 -1.74 -13.60 14.42
CA GLU A 255 -2.46 -14.67 15.13
C GLU A 255 -3.76 -15.08 14.40
N GLU A 256 -4.39 -14.14 13.71
CA GLU A 256 -5.60 -14.35 12.91
C GLU A 256 -5.33 -14.95 11.52
N GLY A 257 -4.06 -15.12 11.12
CA GLY A 257 -3.67 -15.83 9.90
C GLY A 257 -3.29 -14.96 8.71
N ALA A 258 -2.87 -13.71 8.93
CA ALA A 258 -2.23 -12.91 7.90
C ALA A 258 -0.90 -13.56 7.47
N ASP A 259 -0.67 -13.66 6.16
CA ASP A 259 0.56 -14.22 5.59
C ASP A 259 1.63 -13.12 5.36
N ALA A 260 1.21 -11.85 5.35
CA ALA A 260 2.07 -10.67 5.31
C ALA A 260 1.38 -9.50 6.02
N VAL A 261 2.18 -8.56 6.52
CA VAL A 261 1.67 -7.34 7.18
C VAL A 261 2.12 -6.08 6.44
N MET A 262 1.30 -5.04 6.49
CA MET A 262 1.54 -3.78 5.82
C MET A 262 1.36 -2.59 6.76
N ILE A 263 2.28 -1.63 6.62
CA ILE A 263 2.26 -0.35 7.33
C ILE A 263 1.87 0.74 6.34
N LYS A 264 0.90 1.57 6.73
CA LYS A 264 0.33 2.64 5.89
C LYS A 264 -0.05 3.85 6.74
N PRO A 265 0.43 5.08 6.44
CA PRO A 265 1.44 5.49 5.46
C PRO A 265 2.85 4.92 5.71
N SER A 266 3.84 5.28 4.89
CA SER A 266 5.19 4.69 4.92
C SER A 266 6.24 5.58 5.58
N THR A 267 6.74 6.61 4.88
CA THR A 267 7.80 7.52 5.31
C THR A 267 7.52 8.13 6.68
N PHE A 268 6.27 8.49 6.95
CA PHE A 268 5.86 9.10 8.22
C PHE A 268 5.69 8.09 9.37
N TYR A 269 5.90 6.80 9.14
CA TYR A 269 5.73 5.71 10.10
C TYR A 269 6.86 4.65 10.00
N LEU A 270 8.07 5.07 9.61
CA LEU A 270 9.25 4.19 9.53
C LEU A 270 9.57 3.51 10.87
N ASP A 271 9.30 4.17 11.99
CA ASP A 271 9.42 3.62 13.34
C ASP A 271 8.48 2.41 13.54
N ILE A 272 7.26 2.47 13.00
CA ILE A 272 6.30 1.37 13.04
C ILE A 272 6.71 0.22 12.11
N ILE A 273 7.32 0.51 10.96
CA ILE A 273 7.94 -0.53 10.11
C ILE A 273 9.06 -1.24 10.88
N SER A 274 9.89 -0.50 11.60
CA SER A 274 10.94 -1.06 12.46
C SER A 274 10.37 -1.89 13.62
N ASP A 275 9.25 -1.48 14.20
CA ASP A 275 8.55 -2.28 15.21
C ASP A 275 7.98 -3.58 14.61
N ALA A 276 7.38 -3.52 13.42
CA ALA A 276 6.93 -4.69 12.69
C ALA A 276 8.10 -5.63 12.34
N ALA A 277 9.27 -5.11 12.00
CA ALA A 277 10.45 -5.93 11.71
C ALA A 277 10.89 -6.77 12.91
N LYS A 278 10.62 -6.30 14.13
CA LYS A 278 10.91 -7.03 15.37
C LYS A 278 9.79 -8.02 15.72
N LEU A 279 8.53 -7.60 15.62
CA LEU A 279 7.36 -8.38 16.03
C LEU A 279 6.97 -9.44 14.99
N CYS A 280 7.11 -9.12 13.72
CA CYS A 280 6.66 -9.89 12.57
C CYS A 280 7.87 -10.39 11.74
N ARG A 281 9.00 -10.67 12.39
CA ARG A 281 10.30 -10.95 11.73
C ARG A 281 10.24 -12.08 10.68
N ASP A 282 9.38 -13.06 10.94
CA ASP A 282 9.19 -14.25 10.12
C ASP A 282 8.19 -14.02 8.96
N TYR A 283 7.58 -12.82 8.89
CA TYR A 283 6.61 -12.43 7.88
C TYR A 283 7.18 -11.40 6.89
N PRO A 284 6.71 -11.37 5.63
CA PRO A 284 6.90 -10.24 4.74
C PRO A 284 6.25 -8.98 5.31
N ILE A 285 6.99 -7.87 5.27
CA ILE A 285 6.52 -6.55 5.68
C ILE A 285 6.48 -5.66 4.45
N CYS A 286 5.30 -5.09 4.19
CA CYS A 286 5.06 -4.18 3.07
C CYS A 286 4.94 -2.73 3.58
N ALA A 287 5.61 -1.80 2.91
CA ALA A 287 5.37 -0.37 3.09
C ALA A 287 4.43 0.12 1.98
N TYR A 288 3.42 0.93 2.32
CA TYR A 288 2.61 1.61 1.31
C TYR A 288 3.03 3.09 1.24
N HIS A 289 3.70 3.47 0.15
CA HIS A 289 3.98 4.87 -0.17
C HIS A 289 2.73 5.56 -0.71
N VAL A 290 1.98 6.19 0.20
CA VAL A 290 0.60 6.60 -0.07
C VAL A 290 0.55 7.83 -0.98
N SER A 291 -0.66 8.09 -1.48
CA SER A 291 -0.94 9.14 -2.44
C SER A 291 -0.43 10.53 -2.03
N GLY A 292 -0.57 10.88 -0.75
CA GLY A 292 -0.10 12.16 -0.22
C GLY A 292 1.41 12.22 -0.04
N GLU A 293 2.07 11.10 0.29
CA GLU A 293 3.54 11.04 0.35
C GLU A 293 4.13 11.19 -1.05
N TYR A 294 3.56 10.47 -2.03
CA TYR A 294 3.91 10.59 -3.44
C TYR A 294 3.73 12.02 -3.99
N ALA A 295 2.54 12.59 -3.84
CA ALA A 295 2.26 13.94 -4.31
C ALA A 295 3.13 15.00 -3.60
N MET A 296 3.48 14.78 -2.33
CA MET A 296 4.38 15.66 -1.58
C MET A 296 5.79 15.66 -2.19
N LEU A 297 6.33 14.50 -2.59
CA LEU A 297 7.63 14.43 -3.24
C LEU A 297 7.62 15.11 -4.62
N HIS A 298 6.55 14.92 -5.40
CA HIS A 298 6.37 15.64 -6.67
C HIS A 298 6.33 17.16 -6.46
N ALA A 299 5.49 17.65 -5.55
CA ALA A 299 5.37 19.08 -5.27
C ALA A 299 6.68 19.72 -4.75
N ALA A 300 7.44 18.99 -3.93
CA ALA A 300 8.74 19.45 -3.46
C ALA A 300 9.78 19.49 -4.59
N ALA A 301 9.78 18.50 -5.48
CA ALA A 301 10.68 18.45 -6.62
C ALA A 301 10.38 19.53 -7.68
N GLU A 302 9.11 19.77 -7.97
CA GLU A 302 8.67 20.86 -8.86
C GLU A 302 9.09 22.25 -8.35
N LYS A 303 9.20 22.41 -7.03
CA LYS A 303 9.70 23.63 -6.38
C LYS A 303 11.22 23.69 -6.27
N GLY A 304 11.94 22.68 -6.76
CA GLY A 304 13.40 22.61 -6.68
C GLY A 304 13.94 22.38 -5.26
N VAL A 305 13.11 21.92 -4.32
CA VAL A 305 13.54 21.63 -2.94
C VAL A 305 14.38 20.35 -2.91
N VAL A 306 14.02 19.38 -3.76
CA VAL A 306 14.70 18.08 -3.89
C VAL A 306 14.73 17.66 -5.36
N ASP A 307 15.67 16.78 -5.73
CA ASP A 307 15.59 16.05 -6.99
C ASP A 307 14.64 14.85 -6.85
N LEU A 308 13.67 14.71 -7.76
CA LEU A 308 12.60 13.70 -7.67
C LEU A 308 13.15 12.27 -7.62
N LYS A 309 14.12 11.96 -8.48
CA LYS A 309 14.71 10.61 -8.53
C LYS A 309 15.48 10.34 -7.25
N SER A 310 16.32 11.28 -6.81
CA SER A 310 17.12 11.13 -5.59
C SER A 310 16.25 10.92 -4.36
N ILE A 311 15.21 11.74 -4.17
CA ILE A 311 14.32 11.61 -2.99
C ILE A 311 13.45 10.36 -3.04
N ALA A 312 13.06 9.90 -4.25
CA ALA A 312 12.36 8.64 -4.40
C ALA A 312 13.25 7.47 -3.94
N PHE A 313 14.50 7.40 -4.38
CA PHE A 313 15.45 6.39 -3.91
C PHE A 313 15.67 6.48 -2.39
N GLU A 314 15.87 7.68 -1.84
CA GLU A 314 16.09 7.87 -0.41
C GLU A 314 14.89 7.40 0.44
N ALA A 315 13.67 7.75 0.05
CA ALA A 315 12.46 7.29 0.72
C ALA A 315 12.32 5.75 0.66
N HIS A 316 12.50 5.16 -0.53
CA HIS A 316 12.29 3.72 -0.74
C HIS A 316 13.38 2.87 -0.10
N GLN A 317 14.64 3.32 -0.10
CA GLN A 317 15.71 2.73 0.71
C GLN A 317 15.42 2.88 2.21
N GLY A 318 14.78 3.98 2.62
CA GLY A 318 14.29 4.18 3.97
C GLY A 318 13.31 3.08 4.42
N PHE A 319 12.41 2.64 3.54
CA PHE A 319 11.48 1.54 3.85
C PHE A 319 12.23 0.22 4.10
N LEU A 320 13.21 -0.10 3.25
CA LEU A 320 14.04 -1.30 3.39
C LEU A 320 14.89 -1.26 4.66
N ARG A 321 15.53 -0.10 4.94
CA ARG A 321 16.29 0.14 6.16
C ARG A 321 15.43 -0.05 7.41
N ALA A 322 14.17 0.37 7.37
CA ALA A 322 13.24 0.17 8.48
C ALA A 322 12.76 -1.30 8.60
N GLY A 323 13.00 -2.15 7.61
CA GLY A 323 12.75 -3.59 7.66
C GLY A 323 11.74 -4.11 6.64
N ALA A 324 11.09 -3.24 5.86
CA ALA A 324 10.22 -3.66 4.77
C ALA A 324 10.99 -4.49 3.72
N ARG A 325 10.27 -5.35 3.00
CA ARG A 325 10.81 -6.11 1.86
C ARG A 325 9.89 -6.10 0.63
N LEU A 326 8.75 -5.42 0.74
CA LEU A 326 7.77 -5.18 -0.31
C LEU A 326 7.35 -3.71 -0.25
N ILE A 327 7.05 -3.12 -1.40
CA ILE A 327 6.66 -1.71 -1.50
C ILE A 327 5.48 -1.57 -2.45
N ILE A 328 4.36 -1.07 -1.93
CA ILE A 328 3.30 -0.53 -2.78
C ILE A 328 3.64 0.93 -3.05
N SER A 329 3.84 1.29 -4.32
CA SER A 329 4.25 2.65 -4.69
C SER A 329 3.75 3.06 -6.06
N TYR A 330 3.33 4.32 -6.16
CA TYR A 330 3.01 4.97 -7.43
C TYR A 330 4.26 5.28 -8.26
N PHE A 331 5.47 5.27 -7.66
CA PHE A 331 6.75 5.36 -8.38
C PHE A 331 7.16 4.05 -9.06
N THR A 332 6.33 3.00 -9.01
CA THR A 332 6.68 1.69 -9.58
C THR A 332 7.12 1.80 -11.07
N PRO A 333 6.41 2.52 -11.96
CA PRO A 333 6.84 2.69 -13.35
C PRO A 333 8.25 3.29 -13.45
N GLU A 334 8.56 4.31 -12.67
CA GLU A 334 9.86 4.97 -12.64
C GLU A 334 10.95 4.05 -12.10
N PHE A 335 10.69 3.28 -11.04
CA PHE A 335 11.67 2.32 -10.50
C PHE A 335 11.94 1.16 -11.45
N LEU A 336 10.97 0.73 -12.26
CA LEU A 336 11.22 -0.28 -13.30
C LEU A 336 12.19 0.22 -14.37
N ASP A 337 12.25 1.53 -14.61
CA ASP A 337 13.21 2.16 -15.52
C ASP A 337 14.54 2.50 -14.83
N TRP A 338 14.49 2.98 -13.59
CA TRP A 338 15.68 3.42 -12.86
C TRP A 338 16.52 2.27 -12.31
N LEU A 339 15.90 1.15 -11.93
CA LEU A 339 16.60 -0.05 -11.55
C LEU A 339 17.04 -0.76 -12.83
N GLN A 340 18.35 -0.75 -13.08
CA GLN A 340 18.93 -1.58 -14.13
C GLN A 340 18.77 -3.07 -13.77
N MET A 341 18.74 -3.93 -14.79
CA MET A 341 18.66 -5.39 -14.60
C MET A 341 19.91 -5.94 -13.94
#